data_AF-A0A2R7QJV2-F1
#
_entry.id   AF-A0A2R7QJV2-F1
#
_cell.length_a   1.000
_cell.length_b   1.000
_cell.length_c   1.000
_cell.angle_alpha   90.00
_cell.angle_beta   90.00
_cell.angle_gamma   90.00
#
_symmetry.space_group_name_H-M   'P 1'
#
loop_
_entity.id
_entity.type
_entity.pdbx_description
1 polymer ?
#
loop_
_entity_poly.entity_id
_entity_poly.type
_entity_poly.pdbx_seq_one_letter_code
_entity_poly.pdbx_strand_id
1 'polypeptide(L)'
;MGFDSSEPEQRRRLQAALSAAEISTGDLWLYYFGIGGSVGEYEVEAYLQGLLSLPELQRDLLAMAANELFASQSGQRAPYSDELVTDDPHDGDGSPDAGAP
;
A
#
# COMPACT_ATOMS: atom_id res chain seq x y z
N MET A 1 -34.35 1.61 -7.71
CA MET A 1 -32.92 1.92 -7.53
C MET A 1 -32.78 2.78 -6.29
N GLY A 2 -32.46 2.17 -5.15
CA GLY A 2 -32.18 2.93 -3.93
C GLY A 2 -30.76 3.45 -4.03
N PHE A 3 -30.59 4.77 -3.95
CA PHE A 3 -29.28 5.32 -3.62
C PHE A 3 -28.91 4.77 -2.24
N ASP A 4 -27.82 4.02 -2.14
CA ASP A 4 -27.30 3.58 -0.85
C ASP A 4 -27.11 4.80 0.03
N SER A 5 -27.90 4.91 1.09
CA SER A 5 -27.78 6.01 2.06
C SER A 5 -26.39 6.05 2.71
N SER A 6 -25.65 4.93 2.62
CA SER A 6 -24.30 4.73 3.11
C SER A 6 -23.21 5.27 2.18
N GLU A 7 -23.49 5.51 0.90
CA GLU A 7 -22.48 5.94 -0.08
C GLU A 7 -21.75 7.24 0.33
N PRO A 8 -22.44 8.31 0.76
CA PRO A 8 -21.77 9.55 1.14
C PRO A 8 -20.86 9.36 2.36
N GLU A 9 -21.26 8.52 3.30
CA GLU A 9 -20.50 8.22 4.51
C GLU A 9 -19.27 7.34 4.18
N GLN A 10 -19.44 6.31 3.34
CA GLN A 10 -18.34 5.48 2.85
C GLN A 10 -17.29 6.32 2.13
N ARG A 11 -17.73 7.18 1.20
CA ARG A 11 -16.84 8.13 0.50
C ARG A 11 -16.09 9.04 1.45
N ARG A 12 -16.79 9.62 2.44
CA ARG A 12 -16.18 10.51 3.42
C ARG A 12 -15.10 9.81 4.25
N ARG A 13 -15.36 8.57 4.69
CA ARG A 13 -14.38 7.78 5.43
C ARG A 13 -13.18 7.40 4.58
N LEU A 14 -13.42 7.02 3.32
CA LEU A 14 -12.36 6.75 2.36
C LEU A 14 -11.46 7.97 2.17
N GLN A 15 -12.03 9.15 1.91
CA GLN A 15 -11.25 10.39 1.81
C GLN A 15 -10.45 10.70 3.07
N ALA A 16 -11.04 10.50 4.25
CA ALA A 16 -10.35 10.71 5.52
C ALA A 16 -9.15 9.76 5.68
N ALA A 17 -9.31 8.49 5.30
CA ALA A 17 -8.22 7.51 5.31
C ALA A 17 -7.08 7.89 4.34
N LEU A 18 -7.41 8.29 3.12
CA LEU A 18 -6.42 8.75 2.13
C LEU A 18 -5.65 9.97 2.63
N SER A 19 -6.36 10.93 3.24
CA SER A 19 -5.77 12.15 3.78
C SER A 19 -4.87 11.85 4.98
N ALA A 20 -5.26 10.92 5.84
CA ALA A 20 -4.48 10.52 7.01
C ALA A 20 -3.23 9.70 6.65
N ALA A 21 -3.28 8.98 5.53
CA ALA A 21 -2.21 8.12 5.05
C ALA A 21 -1.34 8.78 3.97
N GLU A 22 -1.61 10.03 3.60
CA GLU A 22 -0.96 10.76 2.51
C GLU A 22 -0.95 9.98 1.16
N ILE A 23 -1.98 9.17 0.92
CA ILE A 23 -2.12 8.35 -0.28
C ILE A 23 -2.70 9.20 -1.40
N SER A 24 -2.03 9.22 -2.55
CA SER A 24 -2.56 9.90 -3.74
C SER A 24 -3.70 9.11 -4.38
N THR A 25 -4.60 9.80 -5.10
CA THR A 25 -5.67 9.14 -5.85
C THR A 25 -5.11 8.17 -6.89
N GLY A 26 -3.95 8.47 -7.48
CA GLY A 26 -3.26 7.59 -8.42
C GLY A 26 -2.77 6.29 -7.77
N ASP A 27 -2.16 6.36 -6.58
CA ASP A 27 -1.72 5.17 -5.84
C ASP A 27 -2.89 4.28 -5.42
N LEU A 28 -3.97 4.92 -4.93
CA LEU A 28 -5.20 4.23 -4.62
C LEU A 28 -5.76 3.52 -5.87
N TRP A 29 -5.86 4.24 -6.98
CA TRP A 29 -6.38 3.72 -8.23
C TRP A 29 -5.52 2.56 -8.76
N LEU A 30 -4.19 2.67 -8.69
CA LEU A 30 -3.28 1.64 -9.17
C LEU A 30 -3.47 0.32 -8.39
N TYR A 31 -3.57 0.40 -7.06
CA TYR A 31 -3.83 -0.78 -6.23
C TYR A 31 -5.23 -1.34 -6.48
N TYR A 32 -6.24 -0.46 -6.49
CA TYR A 32 -7.63 -0.80 -6.82
C TYR A 32 -7.75 -1.52 -8.16
N PHE A 33 -7.08 -1.02 -9.19
CA PHE A 33 -7.04 -1.63 -10.52
C PHE A 33 -6.37 -3.01 -10.47
N GLY A 34 -5.27 -3.14 -9.73
CA GLY A 34 -4.56 -4.41 -9.52
C GLY A 34 -5.41 -5.50 -8.86
N ILE A 35 -6.36 -5.14 -7.99
CA ILE A 35 -7.26 -6.08 -7.31
C ILE A 35 -8.59 -6.34 -8.05
N GLY A 36 -8.71 -5.89 -9.30
CA GLY A 36 -9.89 -6.14 -10.15
C GLY A 36 -10.86 -4.97 -10.26
N GLY A 37 -10.42 -3.76 -9.87
CA GLY A 37 -11.14 -2.53 -10.13
C GLY A 37 -11.35 -2.28 -11.63
N SER A 38 -12.57 -1.92 -12.01
CA SER A 38 -12.95 -1.74 -13.41
C SER A 38 -13.15 -0.28 -13.84
N VAL A 39 -13.09 0.68 -12.91
CA VAL A 39 -13.28 2.11 -13.21
C VAL A 39 -11.94 2.82 -13.41
N GLY A 40 -11.94 3.85 -14.26
CA GLY A 40 -10.76 4.65 -14.53
C GLY A 40 -10.39 5.58 -13.38
N GLU A 41 -9.15 6.08 -13.40
CA GLU A 41 -8.63 7.02 -12.39
C GLU A 41 -9.52 8.27 -12.26
N TYR A 42 -9.95 8.85 -13.38
CA TYR A 42 -10.84 10.01 -13.39
C TYR A 42 -12.22 9.72 -12.80
N GLU A 43 -12.73 8.49 -12.95
CA GLU A 43 -14.01 8.07 -12.34
C GLU A 43 -13.85 7.89 -10.83
N VAL A 44 -12.72 7.36 -10.38
CA VAL A 44 -12.37 7.30 -8.94
C VAL A 44 -12.27 8.70 -8.37
N GLU A 45 -11.61 9.63 -9.06
CA GLU A 45 -11.51 11.03 -8.63
C GLU A 45 -12.89 11.71 -8.58
N ALA A 46 -13.70 11.55 -9.63
CA ALA A 46 -15.07 12.06 -9.65
C ALA A 46 -15.93 11.45 -8.53
N TYR A 47 -15.75 10.16 -8.23
CA TYR A 47 -16.40 9.51 -7.10
C TYR A 47 -15.98 10.14 -5.78
N LEU A 48 -14.68 10.29 -5.53
CA LEU A 48 -14.15 10.92 -4.32
C LEU A 48 -14.68 12.35 -4.18
N GLN A 49 -14.72 13.15 -5.24
CA GLN A 49 -15.29 14.50 -5.23
C GLN A 49 -16.82 14.54 -5.08
N GLY A 50 -17.48 13.38 -5.16
CA GLY A 50 -18.93 13.26 -5.10
C GLY A 50 -19.67 13.72 -6.34
N LEU A 51 -18.95 13.81 -7.45
CA LEU A 51 -19.49 14.11 -8.78
C LEU A 51 -20.04 12.86 -9.48
N LEU A 52 -19.63 11.67 -9.04
CA LEU A 52 -20.06 10.38 -9.57
C LEU A 52 -20.46 9.44 -8.43
N SER A 53 -21.47 8.60 -8.67
CA SER A 53 -21.80 7.45 -7.82
C SER A 53 -21.24 6.19 -8.46
N LEU A 54 -20.63 5.33 -7.64
CA LEU A 54 -20.07 4.06 -8.09
C LEU A 54 -20.92 2.89 -7.57
N PRO A 55 -20.96 1.76 -8.29
CA PRO A 55 -21.56 0.53 -7.78
C PRO A 55 -20.92 0.10 -6.46
N GLU A 56 -21.71 -0.50 -5.57
CA GLU A 56 -21.27 -0.95 -4.23
C GLU A 56 -19.95 -1.71 -4.27
N LEU A 57 -19.84 -2.71 -5.16
CA LEU A 57 -18.62 -3.49 -5.35
C LEU A 57 -17.38 -2.61 -5.60
N GLN A 58 -17.50 -1.56 -6.41
CA GLN A 58 -16.37 -0.68 -6.73
C GLN A 58 -15.99 0.19 -5.54
N ARG A 59 -16.97 0.64 -4.75
CA ARG A 59 -16.71 1.40 -3.51
C ARG A 59 -16.00 0.53 -2.47
N ASP A 60 -16.39 -0.74 -2.37
CA ASP A 60 -15.78 -1.70 -1.46
C ASP A 60 -14.34 -2.06 -1.86
N LEU A 61 -14.08 -2.21 -3.16
CA LEU A 61 -12.71 -2.41 -3.68
C LEU A 61 -11.82 -1.18 -3.42
N LEU A 62 -12.35 0.05 -3.56
CA LEU A 62 -11.60 1.26 -3.20
C LEU A 62 -11.29 1.31 -1.70
N ALA A 63 -12.24 0.92 -0.84
CA ALA A 63 -12.01 0.83 0.60
C ALA A 63 -10.95 -0.23 0.94
N MET A 64 -10.98 -1.39 0.28
CA MET A 64 -9.98 -2.44 0.42
C MET A 64 -8.59 -1.94 0.03
N ALA A 65 -8.48 -1.30 -1.14
CA ALA A 65 -7.21 -0.75 -1.62
C ALA A 65 -6.62 0.28 -0.65
N ALA A 66 -7.43 1.20 -0.12
CA ALA A 66 -6.98 2.18 0.87
C ALA A 66 -6.48 1.52 2.16
N ASN A 67 -7.17 0.48 2.65
CA ASN A 67 -6.77 -0.23 3.87
C ASN A 67 -5.44 -0.97 3.69
N GLU A 68 -5.25 -1.64 2.56
CA GLU A 68 -4.00 -2.37 2.26
C GLU A 68 -2.80 -1.42 2.12
N LEU A 69 -2.99 -0.28 1.46
CA LEU A 69 -1.96 0.76 1.36
C LEU A 69 -1.60 1.34 2.74
N PHE A 70 -2.58 1.55 3.61
CA PHE A 70 -2.33 2.00 4.99
C PHE A 70 -1.59 0.95 5.83
N ALA A 71 -1.95 -0.33 5.70
CA ALA A 71 -1.26 -1.43 6.36
C ALA A 71 0.22 -1.51 5.93
N SER A 72 0.51 -1.28 4.63
CA SER A 72 1.87 -1.23 4.12
C SER A 72 2.70 -0.05 4.66
N GLN A 73 2.07 1.09 4.96
CA GLN A 73 2.75 2.27 5.51
C GLN A 73 3.06 2.11 7.01
N SER A 74 2.22 1.37 7.73
CA SER A 74 2.34 1.14 9.18
C SER A 74 3.17 -0.09 9.56
N GLY A 75 3.51 -0.96 8.60
CA GLY A 75 4.32 -2.17 8.80
C GLY A 75 5.68 -2.08 8.10
N GLN A 76 6.72 -1.79 8.87
CA GLN A 76 8.15 -1.85 8.54
C GLN A 76 8.50 -2.75 7.34
N ARG A 77 9.10 -2.14 6.30
CA ARG A 77 9.41 -2.77 5.01
C ARG A 77 10.38 -3.94 5.17
N ALA A 78 10.17 -4.99 4.38
CA ALA A 78 11.11 -6.10 4.24
C ALA A 78 12.40 -5.66 3.50
N PRO A 79 13.58 -6.06 3.98
CA PRO A 79 14.85 -5.83 3.28
C PRO A 79 15.00 -6.74 2.06
N TYR A 80 15.80 -6.30 1.09
CA TYR A 80 16.12 -7.02 -0.14
C TYR A 80 17.22 -8.07 0.06
N SER A 81 17.34 -9.06 -0.83
CA SER A 81 18.28 -10.18 -0.68
C SER A 81 19.75 -9.79 -0.58
N ASP A 82 20.15 -8.65 -1.12
CA ASP A 82 21.53 -8.12 -1.01
C ASP A 82 21.84 -7.61 0.41
N GLU A 83 20.82 -7.09 1.11
CA GLU A 83 20.92 -6.61 2.51
C GLU A 83 21.02 -7.77 3.52
N LEU A 84 20.89 -9.02 3.07
CA LEU A 84 21.01 -10.23 3.89
C LEU A 84 22.37 -10.94 3.74
N VAL A 85 23.24 -10.51 2.82
CA VAL A 85 24.53 -11.16 2.50
C VAL A 85 25.71 -10.56 3.29
N THR A 86 25.52 -9.47 4.03
CA THR A 86 26.60 -8.76 4.76
C THR A 86 26.87 -9.26 6.18
N ASP A 87 26.68 -10.54 6.47
CA ASP A 87 27.17 -11.18 7.71
C ASP A 87 28.15 -12.31 7.38
N ASP A 88 29.24 -11.97 6.68
CA ASP A 88 30.42 -12.83 6.62
C ASP A 88 31.59 -12.01 7.20
N PRO A 89 31.80 -12.01 8.53
CA PRO A 89 33.07 -11.56 9.08
C PRO A 89 34.13 -12.60 8.71
N HIS A 90 34.69 -12.41 7.52
CA HIS A 90 36.03 -12.86 7.18
C HIS A 90 37.03 -12.17 8.12
N ASP A 91 37.21 -12.70 9.33
CA ASP A 91 38.37 -12.40 10.17
C ASP A 91 38.69 -13.63 11.02
N GLY A 92 39.25 -14.63 10.36
CA GLY A 92 40.00 -15.71 10.97
C GLY A 92 41.41 -15.64 10.46
N ASP A 93 42.16 -14.63 10.92
CA ASP A 93 43.60 -14.48 10.75
C ASP A 93 44.31 -15.81 11.07
N GLY A 94 44.64 -16.56 10.01
CA GLY A 94 45.40 -17.78 10.09
C GLY A 94 46.88 -17.47 10.05
N SER A 95 47.47 -17.11 11.19
CA SER A 95 48.93 -17.09 11.37
C SER A 95 49.33 -17.77 12.69
N PRO A 96 49.65 -19.07 12.70
CA PRO A 96 50.52 -19.62 13.74
C PRO A 96 51.97 -19.30 13.39
N ASP A 97 52.46 -18.27 14.09
CA ASP A 97 53.85 -17.86 14.23
C ASP A 97 54.77 -19.03 14.55
N ALA A 98 55.89 -19.10 13.83
CA ALA A 98 56.93 -20.09 14.00
C ALA A 98 57.80 -19.77 15.22
N GLY A 99 58.02 -20.73 16.11
CA GLY A 99 59.05 -20.55 17.16
C GLY A 99 59.13 -21.67 18.18
N ALA A 100 59.94 -22.69 17.88
CA ALA A 100 60.63 -23.50 18.89
C ALA A 100 61.61 -22.59 19.69
N PRO A 101 62.05 -22.94 20.92
CA PRO A 101 62.78 -24.18 21.21
C PRO A 101 62.20 -25.08 22.32
#